data_AF-A0A9P0ZR63-F1
#
_entry.id   AF-A0A9P0ZR63-F1
#
_cell.length_a   1.000
_cell.length_b   1.000
_cell.length_c   1.000
_cell.angle_alpha   90.00
_cell.angle_beta   90.00
_cell.angle_gamma   90.00
#
_symmetry.space_group_name_H-M   'P 1'
#
loop_
_entity.id
_entity.type
_entity.pdbx_description
1 polymer ?
#
loop_
_entity_poly.entity_id
_entity_poly.type
_entity_poly.pdbx_seq_one_letter_code
_entity_poly.pdbx_strand_id
1 'polypeptide(L)'
;MAMLSLSQANLLLFPRASLDDYQLKVSEESRRTSVDIFLKAAGYLDCAVKHVLPQFPTELRRNLPVDLAEGVLLALCLQALGQAVDIQLGLAIDSAKATLAVKRRLACEMVKYWQQAQGNIMNLPLSNGWGEKHRLFLKWKFIEAKAAAYYYHGLILDEGNTERSHGMAIAALDAADEYLKESKKACEDFNAVVPLSRSPPLWGTMKYLSEKIPKDTSSKGRINRDLRSYEKVMERAPPLPDFALALKPDDYHLPSVDASWNHETTNH
;
A
#
# COMPACT_ATOMS: atom_id res chain seq x y z
N MET A 1 0.11 7.77 -19.15
CA MET A 1 -1.01 8.26 -18.31
C MET A 1 -0.89 7.78 -16.88
N ALA A 2 -0.88 6.46 -16.62
CA ALA A 2 -0.75 5.91 -15.26
C ALA A 2 0.38 6.54 -14.41
N MET A 3 1.62 6.55 -14.91
CA MET A 3 2.77 7.10 -14.17
C MET A 3 2.62 8.60 -13.84
N LEU A 4 1.97 9.37 -14.73
CA LEU A 4 1.68 10.78 -14.49
C LEU A 4 0.63 10.94 -13.38
N SER A 5 -0.43 10.14 -13.41
CA SER A 5 -1.46 10.13 -12.37
C SER A 5 -0.89 9.71 -11.00
N LEU A 6 -0.03 8.68 -10.95
CA LEU A 6 0.67 8.30 -9.71
C LEU A 6 1.51 9.46 -9.14
N SER A 7 2.25 10.15 -10.01
CA SER A 7 3.04 11.32 -9.62
C SER A 7 2.15 12.46 -9.09
N GLN A 8 1.05 12.75 -9.79
CA GLN A 8 0.08 13.78 -9.40
C GLN A 8 -0.58 13.47 -8.04
N ALA A 9 -1.00 12.22 -7.83
CA ALA A 9 -1.58 11.79 -6.55
C ALA A 9 -0.59 11.98 -5.40
N ASN A 10 0.67 11.56 -5.59
CA ASN A 10 1.73 11.78 -4.59
C ASN A 10 2.00 13.28 -4.35
N LEU A 11 1.91 14.12 -5.39
CA LEU A 11 2.13 15.56 -5.27
C LEU A 11 1.08 16.24 -4.37
N LEU A 12 -0.17 15.76 -4.41
CA LEU A 12 -1.25 16.25 -3.54
C LEU A 12 -1.03 15.89 -2.06
N LEU A 13 -0.24 14.86 -1.79
CA LEU A 13 0.04 14.34 -0.45
C LEU A 13 1.26 14.99 0.21
N PHE A 14 1.92 15.95 -0.44
CA PHE A 14 2.93 16.76 0.23
C PHE A 14 2.28 17.76 1.19
N PRO A 15 2.71 17.79 2.46
CA PRO A 15 2.28 18.80 3.41
C PRO A 15 2.57 20.22 2.89
N ARG A 16 1.59 21.12 2.97
CA ARG A 16 1.73 22.54 2.60
C ARG A 16 1.60 23.42 3.84
N ALA A 17 2.19 24.61 3.79
CA ALA A 17 2.02 25.60 4.85
C ALA A 17 0.54 26.01 4.93
N SER A 18 -0.05 25.86 6.11
CA SER A 18 -1.35 26.43 6.44
C SER A 18 -1.15 27.92 6.74
N LEU A 19 -2.03 28.78 6.23
CA LEU A 19 -2.02 30.23 6.53
C LEU A 19 -2.31 30.50 8.02
N ASP A 20 -3.01 29.59 8.70
CA ASP A 20 -3.51 29.79 10.06
C ASP A 20 -2.72 29.01 11.14
N ASP A 21 -1.78 28.16 10.76
CA ASP A 21 -1.01 27.37 11.73
C ASP A 21 0.36 26.99 11.14
N TYR A 22 1.44 27.15 11.91
CA TYR A 22 2.80 26.77 11.49
C TYR A 22 2.98 25.25 11.29
N GLN A 23 1.89 24.48 11.34
CA GLN A 23 1.88 23.04 11.10
C GLN A 23 1.63 22.72 9.62
N LEU A 24 2.62 22.08 9.00
CA LEU A 24 2.48 21.48 7.68
C LEU A 24 1.48 20.31 7.73
N LYS A 25 0.35 20.42 7.02
CA LYS A 25 -0.67 19.37 6.95
C LYS A 25 -1.14 19.15 5.51
N VAL A 26 -1.54 17.92 5.20
CA VAL A 26 -2.23 17.58 3.95
C VAL A 26 -3.73 17.80 4.17
N SER A 27 -4.38 18.58 3.31
CA SER A 27 -5.82 18.83 3.44
C SER A 27 -6.64 17.55 3.23
N GLU A 28 -7.82 17.47 3.84
CA GLU A 28 -8.74 16.35 3.64
C GLU A 28 -9.20 16.23 2.18
N GLU A 29 -9.43 17.36 1.52
CA GLU A 29 -9.75 17.42 0.09
C GLU A 29 -8.62 16.84 -0.76
N SER A 30 -7.36 17.24 -0.55
CA SER A 30 -6.22 16.68 -1.29
C SER A 30 -6.10 15.16 -1.09
N ARG A 31 -6.38 14.66 0.13
CA ARG A 31 -6.42 13.22 0.40
C ARG A 31 -7.51 12.53 -0.40
N ARG A 32 -8.75 13.05 -0.40
CA ARG A 32 -9.86 12.48 -1.20
C ARG A 32 -9.53 12.50 -2.69
N THR A 33 -9.11 13.64 -3.22
CA THR A 33 -8.74 13.78 -4.63
C THR A 33 -7.61 12.83 -5.03
N SER A 34 -6.63 12.61 -4.14
CA SER A 34 -5.55 11.65 -4.42
C SER A 34 -6.05 10.21 -4.54
N VAL A 35 -7.08 9.81 -3.77
CA VAL A 35 -7.71 8.48 -3.90
C VAL A 35 -8.30 8.32 -5.29
N ASP A 36 -9.07 9.28 -5.77
CA ASP A 36 -9.68 9.24 -7.11
C ASP A 36 -8.61 9.13 -8.21
N ILE A 37 -7.50 9.87 -8.08
CA ILE A 37 -6.39 9.81 -9.04
C ILE A 37 -5.68 8.46 -9.00
N PHE A 38 -5.53 7.82 -7.83
CA PHE A 38 -4.98 6.46 -7.73
C PHE A 38 -5.88 5.42 -8.40
N LEU A 39 -7.21 5.51 -8.24
CA LEU A 39 -8.15 4.61 -8.91
C LEU A 39 -8.08 4.75 -10.44
N LYS A 40 -7.96 5.99 -10.93
CA LYS A 40 -7.74 6.28 -12.34
C LYS A 40 -6.40 5.76 -12.86
N ALA A 41 -5.33 5.89 -12.07
CA ALA A 41 -4.02 5.34 -12.39
C ALA A 41 -4.08 3.80 -12.52
N ALA A 42 -4.76 3.14 -11.59
CA ALA A 42 -5.03 1.71 -11.65
C ALA A 42 -5.83 1.34 -12.90
N GLY A 43 -6.85 2.12 -13.26
CA GLY A 43 -7.66 1.91 -14.47
C GLY A 43 -6.84 1.91 -15.76
N TYR A 44 -5.90 2.84 -15.88
CA TYR A 44 -4.96 2.87 -17.01
C TYR A 44 -4.08 1.62 -17.09
N LEU A 45 -3.59 1.13 -15.96
CA LEU A 45 -2.72 -0.05 -15.89
C LEU A 45 -3.51 -1.35 -16.16
N ASP A 46 -4.72 -1.44 -15.61
CA ASP A 46 -5.63 -2.56 -15.84
C ASP A 46 -6.02 -2.66 -17.32
N CYS A 47 -6.36 -1.54 -17.96
CA CYS A 47 -6.60 -1.48 -19.40
C CYS A 47 -5.34 -1.88 -20.20
N ALA A 48 -4.14 -1.47 -19.77
CA ALA A 48 -2.91 -1.85 -20.45
C ALA A 48 -2.72 -3.37 -20.43
N VAL A 49 -2.94 -4.01 -19.27
CA VAL A 49 -2.80 -5.46 -19.13
C VAL A 49 -3.89 -6.23 -19.88
N LYS A 50 -5.15 -5.80 -19.80
CA LYS A 50 -6.29 -6.56 -20.36
C LYS A 50 -6.55 -6.31 -21.83
N HIS A 51 -6.23 -5.13 -22.34
CA HIS A 51 -6.66 -4.70 -23.67
C HIS A 51 -5.51 -4.29 -24.59
N VAL A 52 -4.36 -3.87 -24.05
CA VAL A 52 -3.21 -3.41 -24.86
C VAL A 52 -2.19 -4.53 -25.03
N LEU A 53 -1.65 -5.09 -23.95
CA LEU A 53 -0.65 -6.16 -23.99
C LEU A 53 -1.08 -7.39 -24.83
N PRO A 54 -2.34 -7.86 -24.77
CA PRO A 54 -2.77 -9.02 -25.54
C PRO A 54 -2.72 -8.81 -27.06
N GLN A 55 -2.73 -7.56 -27.53
CA GLN A 55 -2.69 -7.22 -28.96
C GLN A 55 -1.30 -7.34 -29.56
N PHE A 56 -0.24 -7.35 -28.74
CA PHE A 56 1.12 -7.56 -29.22
C PHE A 56 1.31 -9.02 -29.62
N PRO A 57 1.94 -9.31 -30.78
CA PRO A 57 2.45 -10.63 -31.09
C PRO A 57 3.37 -11.14 -29.98
N THR A 58 3.38 -12.46 -29.75
CA THR A 58 4.12 -13.09 -28.65
C THR A 58 5.60 -12.74 -28.69
N GLU A 59 6.20 -12.70 -29.88
CA GLU A 59 7.61 -12.35 -30.10
C GLU A 59 7.90 -10.93 -29.65
N LEU A 60 7.03 -9.98 -30.01
CA LEU A 60 7.18 -8.59 -29.63
C LEU A 60 6.97 -8.40 -28.12
N ARG A 61 6.00 -9.11 -27.53
CA ARG A 61 5.73 -9.07 -26.09
C ARG A 61 6.93 -9.57 -25.27
N ARG A 62 7.64 -10.60 -25.74
CA ARG A 62 8.86 -11.14 -25.09
C ARG A 62 10.05 -10.17 -25.16
N ASN A 63 10.06 -9.30 -26.16
CA ASN A 63 11.12 -8.31 -26.36
C ASN A 63 10.84 -6.97 -25.67
N LEU A 64 9.70 -6.83 -24.98
CA LEU A 64 9.42 -5.63 -24.20
C LEU A 64 10.42 -5.49 -23.04
N PRO A 65 10.77 -4.24 -22.66
CA PRO A 65 11.52 -3.99 -21.44
C PRO A 65 10.87 -4.64 -20.22
N VAL A 66 11.68 -5.12 -19.27
CA VAL A 66 11.19 -5.80 -18.06
C VAL A 66 10.22 -4.93 -17.25
N ASP A 67 10.39 -3.60 -17.30
CA ASP A 67 9.51 -2.63 -16.62
C ASP A 67 8.08 -2.61 -17.22
N LEU A 68 7.89 -3.14 -18.43
CA LEU A 68 6.59 -3.32 -19.10
C LEU A 68 6.10 -4.77 -19.04
N ALA A 69 6.79 -5.65 -18.32
CA ALA A 69 6.30 -7.00 -18.08
C ALA A 69 4.94 -6.95 -17.39
N GLU A 70 4.05 -7.87 -17.77
CA GLU A 70 2.68 -7.94 -17.25
C GLU A 70 2.63 -7.90 -15.71
N GLY A 71 3.50 -8.67 -15.06
CA GLY A 71 3.62 -8.67 -13.60
C GLY A 71 4.01 -7.31 -13.00
N VAL A 72 4.86 -6.52 -13.67
CA VAL A 72 5.19 -5.16 -13.20
C VAL A 72 3.99 -4.24 -13.33
N LEU A 73 3.25 -4.30 -14.45
CA LEU A 73 2.04 -3.48 -14.64
C LEU A 73 0.94 -3.84 -13.64
N LEU A 74 0.73 -5.13 -13.36
CA LEU A 74 -0.19 -5.61 -12.34
C LEU A 74 0.23 -5.17 -10.94
N ALA A 75 1.53 -5.24 -10.61
CA ALA A 75 2.03 -4.77 -9.33
C ALA A 75 1.86 -3.26 -9.15
N LEU A 76 2.08 -2.46 -10.19
CA LEU A 76 1.81 -1.01 -10.16
C LEU A 76 0.32 -0.70 -10.01
N CYS A 77 -0.55 -1.50 -10.65
CA CYS A 77 -2.00 -1.37 -10.50
C CYS A 77 -2.43 -1.62 -9.06
N LEU A 78 -1.96 -2.72 -8.47
CA LEU A 78 -2.22 -3.09 -7.08
C LEU A 78 -1.57 -2.12 -6.08
N GLN A 79 -0.40 -1.57 -6.39
CA GLN A 79 0.24 -0.51 -5.63
C GLN A 79 -0.67 0.73 -5.56
N ALA A 80 -1.23 1.18 -6.68
CA ALA A 80 -2.12 2.34 -6.70
C ALA A 80 -3.34 2.12 -5.78
N LEU A 81 -3.95 0.94 -5.85
CA LEU A 81 -5.07 0.57 -4.98
C LEU A 81 -4.64 0.47 -3.50
N GLY A 82 -3.47 -0.11 -3.22
CA GLY A 82 -2.91 -0.20 -1.87
C GLY A 82 -2.64 1.17 -1.25
N GLN A 83 -2.13 2.13 -2.03
CA GLN A 83 -1.96 3.52 -1.60
C GLN A 83 -3.30 4.22 -1.36
N ALA A 84 -4.30 3.98 -2.22
CA ALA A 84 -5.64 4.53 -2.03
C ALA A 84 -6.29 4.05 -0.72
N VAL A 85 -6.17 2.76 -0.39
CA VAL A 85 -6.70 2.23 0.89
C VAL A 85 -5.95 2.79 2.10
N ASP A 86 -4.63 2.99 2.00
CA ASP A 86 -3.86 3.64 3.09
C ASP A 86 -4.40 5.04 3.41
N ILE A 87 -4.73 5.80 2.37
CA ILE A 87 -5.30 7.15 2.52
C ILE A 87 -6.71 7.07 3.14
N GLN A 88 -7.53 6.11 2.71
CA GLN A 88 -8.84 5.86 3.33
C GLN A 88 -8.72 5.45 4.80
N LEU A 89 -7.72 4.65 5.16
CA LEU A 89 -7.43 4.30 6.55
C LEU A 89 -7.03 5.55 7.35
N GLY A 90 -6.17 6.41 6.80
CA GLY A 90 -5.82 7.69 7.41
C GLY A 90 -7.04 8.59 7.65
N LEU A 91 -7.96 8.67 6.68
CA LEU A 91 -9.23 9.39 6.84
C LEU A 91 -10.14 8.75 7.90
N ALA A 92 -10.17 7.43 7.98
CA ALA A 92 -10.92 6.71 9.02
C ALA A 92 -10.30 6.94 10.41
N ILE A 93 -8.98 7.04 10.53
CA ILE A 93 -8.29 7.34 11.79
C ILE A 93 -8.75 8.70 12.34
N ASP A 94 -8.78 9.72 11.48
CA ASP A 94 -9.18 11.08 11.84
C ASP A 94 -10.69 11.22 12.13
N SER A 95 -11.50 10.26 11.69
CA SER A 95 -12.96 10.30 11.82
C SER A 95 -13.44 9.68 13.13
N ALA A 96 -14.10 10.48 13.97
CA ALA A 96 -14.78 9.99 15.17
C ALA A 96 -15.92 9.00 14.87
N LYS A 97 -16.45 9.00 13.63
CA LYS A 97 -17.53 8.10 13.20
C LYS A 97 -17.02 6.74 12.75
N ALA A 98 -15.74 6.59 12.45
CA ALA A 98 -15.19 5.33 11.94
C ALA A 98 -14.89 4.36 13.09
N THR A 99 -15.56 3.22 13.08
CA THR A 99 -15.38 2.17 14.08
C THR A 99 -14.04 1.45 13.92
N LEU A 100 -13.58 0.75 14.97
CA LEU A 100 -12.40 -0.12 14.88
C LEU A 100 -12.56 -1.19 13.80
N ALA A 101 -13.77 -1.72 13.61
CA ALA A 101 -14.06 -2.71 12.57
C ALA A 101 -13.77 -2.17 11.16
N VAL A 102 -14.11 -0.90 10.88
CA VAL A 102 -13.80 -0.25 9.60
C VAL A 102 -12.28 -0.11 9.43
N LYS A 103 -11.57 0.35 10.48
CA LYS A 103 -10.11 0.53 10.44
C LYS A 103 -9.38 -0.80 10.23
N ARG A 104 -9.80 -1.87 10.93
CA ARG A 104 -9.28 -3.23 10.75
C ARG A 104 -9.51 -3.72 9.33
N ARG A 105 -10.72 -3.55 8.79
CA ARG A 105 -11.06 -3.97 7.43
C ARG A 105 -10.12 -3.32 6.41
N LEU A 106 -10.00 -1.98 6.44
CA LEU A 106 -9.13 -1.23 5.53
C LEU A 106 -7.67 -1.68 5.66
N ALA A 107 -7.15 -1.84 6.88
CA ALA A 107 -5.79 -2.33 7.09
C ALA A 107 -5.56 -3.75 6.54
N CYS A 108 -6.54 -4.65 6.66
CA CYS A 108 -6.44 -6.00 6.10
C CYS A 108 -6.57 -6.00 4.56
N GLU A 109 -7.39 -5.11 3.98
CA GLU A 109 -7.42 -4.90 2.53
C GLU A 109 -6.06 -4.40 2.00
N MET A 110 -5.41 -3.47 2.71
CA MET A 110 -4.04 -3.03 2.36
C MET A 110 -3.07 -4.22 2.30
N VAL A 111 -3.08 -5.10 3.31
CA VAL A 111 -2.21 -6.30 3.33
C VAL A 111 -2.40 -7.12 2.06
N LYS A 112 -3.64 -7.35 1.64
CA LYS A 112 -3.96 -8.12 0.43
C LYS A 112 -3.45 -7.45 -0.84
N TYR A 113 -3.66 -6.14 -1.03
CA TYR A 113 -3.16 -5.43 -2.21
C TYR A 113 -1.63 -5.54 -2.31
N TRP A 114 -0.92 -5.27 -1.22
CA TRP A 114 0.54 -5.32 -1.22
C TRP A 114 1.09 -6.74 -1.36
N GLN A 115 0.43 -7.75 -0.78
CA GLN A 115 0.78 -9.15 -0.96
C GLN A 115 0.66 -9.58 -2.42
N GLN A 116 -0.46 -9.26 -3.07
CA GLN A 116 -0.67 -9.56 -4.48
C GLN A 116 0.34 -8.80 -5.35
N ALA A 117 0.63 -7.52 -5.04
CA ALA A 117 1.61 -6.75 -5.78
C ALA A 117 3.01 -7.39 -5.74
N GLN A 118 3.48 -7.82 -4.56
CA GLN A 118 4.76 -8.56 -4.46
C GLN A 118 4.75 -9.86 -5.25
N GLY A 119 3.67 -10.64 -5.14
CA GLY A 119 3.54 -11.92 -5.85
C GLY A 119 3.67 -11.78 -7.37
N ASN A 120 3.24 -10.64 -7.93
CA ASN A 120 3.35 -10.37 -9.36
C ASN A 120 4.78 -10.07 -9.85
N ILE A 121 5.70 -9.67 -8.96
CA ILE A 121 7.07 -9.32 -9.34
C ILE A 121 8.15 -10.23 -8.75
N MET A 122 7.80 -11.13 -7.82
CA MET A 122 8.77 -11.91 -7.05
C MET A 122 9.70 -12.79 -7.90
N ASN A 123 9.23 -13.23 -9.07
CA ASN A 123 9.97 -14.12 -9.97
C ASN A 123 10.50 -13.40 -11.22
N LEU A 124 10.40 -12.07 -11.28
CA LEU A 124 10.86 -11.29 -12.42
C LEU A 124 12.35 -10.90 -12.24
N PRO A 125 13.15 -10.89 -13.33
CA PRO A 125 14.56 -10.52 -13.28
C PRO A 125 14.72 -8.99 -13.20
N LEU A 126 14.26 -8.40 -12.10
CA LEU A 126 14.31 -6.95 -11.83
C LEU A 126 15.69 -6.50 -11.33
N SER A 127 16.75 -6.85 -12.06
CA SER A 127 18.13 -6.52 -11.66
C SER A 127 18.57 -5.10 -12.04
N ASN A 128 17.68 -4.29 -12.62
CA ASN A 128 17.93 -2.86 -12.81
C ASN A 128 17.69 -2.09 -11.49
N GLY A 129 18.29 -0.91 -11.32
CA GLY A 129 18.15 -0.14 -10.08
C GLY A 129 16.70 0.19 -9.73
N TRP A 130 15.87 0.50 -10.73
CA TRP A 130 14.46 0.84 -10.53
C TRP A 130 13.60 -0.36 -10.11
N GLY A 131 13.80 -1.53 -10.71
CA GLY A 131 13.07 -2.75 -10.39
C GLY A 131 13.39 -3.26 -8.99
N GLU A 132 14.65 -3.26 -8.60
CA GLU A 132 15.06 -3.59 -7.23
C GLU A 132 14.47 -2.60 -6.22
N LYS A 133 14.49 -1.30 -6.56
CA LYS A 133 13.87 -0.26 -5.73
C LYS A 133 12.36 -0.46 -5.59
N HIS A 134 11.65 -0.83 -6.66
CA HIS A 134 10.22 -1.16 -6.61
C HIS A 134 9.95 -2.39 -5.71
N ARG A 135 10.78 -3.44 -5.81
CA ARG A 135 10.68 -4.62 -4.95
C ARG A 135 10.81 -4.29 -3.47
N LEU A 136 11.78 -3.45 -3.12
CA LEU A 136 11.97 -2.97 -1.75
C LEU A 136 10.81 -2.08 -1.29
N PHE A 137 10.25 -1.24 -2.17
CA PHE A 137 9.05 -0.45 -1.86
C PHE A 137 7.85 -1.33 -1.51
N LEU A 138 7.54 -2.33 -2.34
CA LEU A 138 6.43 -3.25 -2.07
C LEU A 138 6.66 -4.06 -0.80
N LYS A 139 7.91 -4.47 -0.53
CA LYS A 139 8.31 -5.13 0.72
C LYS A 139 8.00 -4.26 1.92
N TRP A 140 8.51 -3.03 1.91
CA TRP A 140 8.29 -2.06 2.97
C TRP A 140 6.80 -1.81 3.23
N LYS A 141 6.03 -1.49 2.18
CA LYS A 141 4.59 -1.19 2.31
C LYS A 141 3.74 -2.36 2.77
N PHE A 142 4.08 -3.58 2.36
CA PHE A 142 3.42 -4.78 2.87
C PHE A 142 3.65 -4.97 4.38
N ILE A 143 4.87 -4.73 4.85
CA ILE A 143 5.21 -4.85 6.28
C ILE A 143 4.49 -3.76 7.09
N GLU A 144 4.43 -2.51 6.59
CA GLU A 144 3.63 -1.45 7.22
C GLU A 144 2.14 -1.83 7.31
N ALA A 145 1.57 -2.38 6.22
CA ALA A 145 0.18 -2.82 6.21
C ALA A 145 -0.08 -3.94 7.22
N LYS A 146 0.86 -4.88 7.41
CA LYS A 146 0.75 -5.90 8.46
C LYS A 146 0.75 -5.29 9.85
N ALA A 147 1.63 -4.33 10.12
CA ALA A 147 1.64 -3.64 11.42
C ALA A 147 0.28 -3.00 11.71
N ALA A 148 -0.31 -2.31 10.72
CA ALA A 148 -1.64 -1.72 10.85
C ALA A 148 -2.74 -2.77 11.09
N ALA A 149 -2.74 -3.86 10.30
CA ALA A 149 -3.76 -4.89 10.37
C ALA A 149 -3.74 -5.62 11.72
N TYR A 150 -2.56 -6.00 12.20
CA TYR A 150 -2.38 -6.64 13.50
C TYR A 150 -2.74 -5.71 14.66
N TYR A 151 -2.41 -4.42 14.56
CA TYR A 151 -2.77 -3.45 15.59
C TYR A 151 -4.30 -3.36 15.76
N TYR A 152 -5.04 -3.07 14.69
CA TYR A 152 -6.49 -2.98 14.77
C TYR A 152 -7.17 -4.32 15.06
N HIS A 153 -6.57 -5.44 14.63
CA HIS A 153 -7.06 -6.77 14.99
C HIS A 153 -6.89 -7.03 16.50
N GLY A 154 -5.73 -6.71 17.06
CA GLY A 154 -5.46 -6.81 18.49
C GLY A 154 -6.40 -5.95 19.33
N LEU A 155 -6.69 -4.72 18.90
CA LEU A 155 -7.66 -3.86 19.58
C LEU A 155 -9.07 -4.46 19.60
N ILE A 156 -9.54 -5.05 18.50
CA ILE A 156 -10.86 -5.69 18.48
C ILE A 156 -10.90 -6.97 19.31
N LEU A 157 -9.83 -7.77 19.30
CA LEU A 157 -9.75 -8.97 20.14
C LEU A 157 -9.79 -8.62 21.63
N ASP A 158 -9.25 -7.46 21.99
CA ASP A 158 -9.23 -6.96 23.37
C ASP A 158 -10.62 -6.57 23.89
N GLU A 159 -11.56 -6.23 23.00
CA GLU A 159 -12.97 -5.97 23.36
C GLU A 159 -13.72 -7.27 23.74
N GLY A 160 -13.12 -8.45 23.51
CA GLY A 160 -13.71 -9.74 23.87
C GLY A 160 -13.57 -10.05 25.37
N ASN A 161 -14.59 -10.69 25.95
CA ASN A 161 -14.69 -10.95 27.41
C ASN A 161 -14.02 -12.27 27.88
N THR A 162 -13.08 -12.85 27.11
CA THR A 162 -12.48 -14.16 27.45
C THR A 162 -10.97 -14.04 27.64
N GLU A 163 -10.39 -14.85 28.52
CA GLU A 163 -8.93 -14.92 28.67
C GLU A 163 -8.23 -15.28 27.36
N ARG A 164 -8.86 -16.14 26.55
CA ARG A 164 -8.38 -16.51 25.21
C ARG A 164 -8.33 -15.30 24.27
N SER A 165 -9.38 -14.47 24.25
CA SER A 165 -9.42 -13.27 23.41
C SER A 165 -8.37 -12.24 23.84
N HIS A 166 -8.16 -12.07 25.15
CA HIS A 166 -7.08 -11.21 25.66
C HIS A 166 -5.68 -11.75 25.32
N GLY A 167 -5.46 -13.06 25.42
CA GLY A 167 -4.21 -13.69 25.00
C GLY A 167 -3.91 -13.48 23.51
N MET A 168 -4.93 -13.63 22.65
CA MET A 168 -4.82 -13.35 21.21
C MET A 168 -4.59 -11.85 20.94
N ALA A 169 -5.23 -10.96 21.70
CA ALA A 169 -5.03 -9.52 21.59
C ALA A 169 -3.58 -9.11 21.87
N ILE A 170 -2.99 -9.65 22.95
CA ILE A 170 -1.57 -9.43 23.27
C ILE A 170 -0.67 -9.94 22.15
N ALA A 171 -0.90 -11.15 21.64
CA ALA A 171 -0.10 -11.71 20.56
C ALA A 171 -0.19 -10.90 19.26
N ALA A 172 -1.39 -10.37 18.93
CA ALA A 172 -1.57 -9.49 17.78
C ALA A 172 -0.85 -8.14 17.96
N LEU A 173 -0.92 -7.54 19.15
CA LEU A 173 -0.24 -6.26 19.43
C LEU A 173 1.29 -6.40 19.47
N ASP A 174 1.80 -7.52 19.98
CA ASP A 174 3.23 -7.85 19.89
C ASP A 174 3.65 -8.00 18.41
N ALA A 175 2.86 -8.70 17.59
CA ALA A 175 3.14 -8.83 16.16
C ALA A 175 3.11 -7.47 15.44
N ALA A 176 2.18 -6.59 15.79
CA ALA A 176 2.10 -5.23 15.25
C ALA A 176 3.37 -4.41 15.56
N ASP A 177 3.89 -4.49 16.78
CA ASP A 177 5.12 -3.81 17.20
C ASP A 177 6.36 -4.35 16.48
N GLU A 178 6.46 -5.67 16.30
CA GLU A 178 7.55 -6.28 15.54
C GLU A 178 7.51 -5.90 14.05
N TYR A 179 6.33 -5.96 13.42
CA TYR A 179 6.19 -5.49 12.03
C TYR A 179 6.46 -3.99 11.91
N LEU A 180 6.11 -3.17 12.89
CA LEU A 180 6.45 -1.76 12.90
C LEU A 180 7.98 -1.56 12.91
N LYS A 181 8.72 -2.29 13.74
CA LYS A 181 10.20 -2.24 13.77
C LYS A 181 10.80 -2.73 12.46
N GLU A 182 10.28 -3.82 11.90
CA GLU A 182 10.74 -4.37 10.61
C GLU A 182 10.47 -3.39 9.46
N SER A 183 9.32 -2.69 9.48
CA SER A 183 8.98 -1.70 8.44
C SER A 183 9.97 -0.55 8.38
N LYS A 184 10.50 -0.10 9.54
CA LYS A 184 11.51 0.96 9.61
C LYS A 184 12.80 0.53 8.92
N LYS A 185 13.25 -0.70 9.18
CA LYS A 185 14.43 -1.28 8.51
C LYS A 185 14.20 -1.41 7.00
N ALA A 186 13.02 -1.90 6.59
CA ALA A 186 12.68 -2.02 5.17
C ALA A 186 12.61 -0.64 4.46
N CYS A 187 12.18 0.40 5.16
CA CYS A 187 12.23 1.79 4.67
C CYS A 187 13.67 2.28 4.48
N GLU A 188 14.56 1.99 5.43
CA GLU A 188 15.98 2.32 5.33
C GLU A 188 16.63 1.61 4.13
N ASP A 189 16.39 0.31 3.96
CA ASP A 189 16.85 -0.48 2.81
C ASP A 189 16.37 0.12 1.47
N PHE A 190 15.07 0.45 1.38
CA PHE A 190 14.49 1.08 0.20
C PHE A 190 15.14 2.44 -0.13
N ASN A 191 15.48 3.24 0.89
CA ASN A 191 16.09 4.54 0.69
C ASN A 191 17.58 4.45 0.33
N ALA A 192 18.27 3.42 0.82
CA ALA A 192 19.68 3.18 0.57
C ALA A 192 19.98 2.59 -0.83
N VAL A 193 18.99 1.97 -1.49
CA VAL A 193 19.18 1.47 -2.86
C VAL A 193 19.09 2.58 -3.92
N VAL A 194 19.90 2.45 -4.97
CA VAL A 194 19.88 3.36 -6.13
C VAL A 194 18.58 3.20 -6.92
N PRO A 195 17.95 4.29 -7.40
CA PRO A 195 18.31 5.69 -7.15
C PRO A 195 18.04 6.10 -5.71
N LEU A 196 19.01 6.74 -5.05
CA LEU A 196 18.91 7.08 -3.63
C LEU A 196 17.70 7.98 -3.33
N SER A 197 17.03 7.73 -2.21
CA SER A 197 15.91 8.56 -1.74
C SER A 197 16.07 8.93 -0.27
N ARG A 198 15.32 9.93 0.18
CA ARG A 198 15.31 10.35 1.58
C ARG A 198 14.10 9.76 2.27
N SER A 199 14.27 9.35 3.52
CA SER A 199 13.14 8.95 4.36
C SER A 199 12.17 10.13 4.51
N PRO A 200 10.90 9.99 4.11
CA PRO A 200 9.93 11.06 4.24
C PRO A 200 9.58 11.27 5.73
N PRO A 201 9.26 12.50 6.16
CA PRO A 201 8.65 12.72 7.47
C PRO A 201 7.40 11.86 7.64
N LEU A 202 7.18 11.34 8.85
CA LEU A 202 5.98 10.55 9.12
C LEU A 202 4.72 11.40 9.00
N TRP A 203 3.74 10.90 8.25
CA TRP A 203 2.44 11.52 8.08
C TRP A 203 1.34 10.45 7.97
N GLY A 204 0.08 10.88 8.00
CA GLY A 204 -1.08 10.01 7.79
C GLY A 204 -1.14 8.82 8.77
N THR A 205 -1.51 7.66 8.24
CA THR A 205 -1.63 6.39 8.98
C THR A 205 -0.37 6.06 9.77
N MET A 206 0.80 6.17 9.14
CA MET A 206 2.06 5.74 9.75
C MET A 206 2.48 6.66 10.91
N LYS A 207 2.18 7.96 10.85
CA LYS A 207 2.38 8.86 12.00
C LYS A 207 1.61 8.35 13.22
N TYR A 208 0.30 8.12 13.06
CA TYR A 208 -0.56 7.62 14.13
C TYR A 208 -0.09 6.27 14.69
N LEU A 209 0.15 5.29 13.81
CA LEU A 209 0.55 3.95 14.23
C LEU A 209 1.91 3.91 14.92
N SER A 210 2.88 4.73 14.46
CA SER A 210 4.20 4.83 15.07
C SER A 210 4.17 5.31 16.53
N GLU A 211 3.17 6.12 16.87
CA GLU A 211 2.97 6.63 18.22
C GLU A 211 2.13 5.69 19.08
N LYS A 212 1.13 5.03 18.48
CA LYS A 212 0.13 4.23 19.21
C LYS A 212 0.57 2.81 19.48
N ILE A 213 1.14 2.12 18.49
CA ILE A 213 1.53 0.71 18.64
C ILE A 213 2.47 0.52 19.84
N PRO A 214 3.58 1.28 19.98
CA PRO A 214 4.50 1.07 21.10
C PRO A 214 3.85 1.39 22.46
N LYS A 215 3.00 2.43 22.53
CA LYS A 215 2.30 2.82 23.76
C LYS A 215 1.36 1.71 24.21
N ASP A 216 0.52 1.22 23.31
CA ASP A 216 -0.52 0.25 23.64
C ASP A 216 0.09 -1.12 23.94
N THR A 217 1.10 -1.56 23.18
CA THR A 217 1.86 -2.79 23.46
C THR A 217 2.58 -2.69 24.81
N SER A 218 3.21 -1.53 25.11
CA SER A 218 3.94 -1.36 26.37
C SER A 218 3.04 -1.36 27.61
N SER A 219 1.82 -0.83 27.48
CA SER A 219 0.84 -0.79 28.56
C SER A 219 0.30 -2.17 28.94
N LYS A 220 0.30 -3.12 27.99
CA LYS A 220 -0.23 -4.47 28.15
C LYS A 220 0.81 -5.52 28.50
N GLY A 221 2.09 -5.29 28.16
CA GLY A 221 3.19 -6.21 28.43
C GLY A 221 4.01 -5.83 29.67
N ARG A 222 3.62 -6.28 30.87
CA ARG A 222 4.45 -6.20 32.10
C ARG A 222 5.29 -7.44 32.39
N ILE A 223 5.11 -8.55 31.67
CA ILE A 223 5.81 -9.81 31.97
C ILE A 223 6.54 -10.29 30.70
N ASN A 224 7.88 -10.35 30.78
CA ASN A 224 8.80 -10.94 29.80
C ASN A 224 8.86 -10.29 28.41
N ARG A 225 9.21 -9.00 28.34
CA ARG A 225 9.50 -8.31 27.07
C ARG A 225 10.88 -8.71 26.51
N ASP A 226 11.88 -8.90 27.37
CA ASP A 226 13.28 -9.13 26.99
C ASP A 226 13.59 -10.58 26.54
N LEU A 227 12.60 -11.48 26.60
CA LEU A 227 12.76 -12.91 26.32
C LEU A 227 12.03 -13.40 25.04
N ARG A 228 11.32 -12.50 24.33
CA ARG A 228 10.53 -12.87 23.14
C ARG A 228 11.37 -12.63 21.88
N SER A 229 11.75 -13.70 21.18
CA SER A 229 12.33 -13.61 19.84
C SER A 229 11.25 -13.30 18.81
N TYR A 230 11.63 -12.62 17.71
CA TYR A 230 10.73 -12.31 16.59
C TYR A 230 9.95 -13.54 16.10
N GLU A 231 10.64 -14.66 15.92
CA GLU A 231 10.04 -15.93 15.47
C GLU A 231 8.91 -16.40 16.41
N LYS A 232 9.13 -16.37 17.72
CA LYS A 232 8.11 -16.77 18.71
C LYS A 232 6.91 -15.82 18.73
N VAL A 233 7.10 -14.55 18.40
CA VAL A 233 6.00 -13.58 18.29
C VAL A 233 5.18 -13.91 17.05
N MET A 234 5.84 -14.14 15.91
CA MET A 234 5.17 -14.46 14.64
C MET A 234 4.42 -15.80 14.70
N GLU A 235 4.99 -16.82 15.33
CA GLU A 235 4.33 -18.13 15.54
C GLU A 235 3.03 -18.02 16.35
N ARG A 236 2.96 -17.06 17.27
CA ARG A 236 1.80 -16.85 18.15
C ARG A 236 0.79 -15.87 17.59
N ALA A 237 1.13 -15.15 16.52
CA ALA A 237 0.28 -14.15 15.93
C ALA A 237 -1.02 -14.81 15.42
N PRO A 238 -2.21 -14.31 15.82
CA PRO A 238 -3.46 -14.87 15.34
C PRO A 238 -3.64 -14.62 13.84
N PRO A 239 -4.36 -15.47 13.10
CA PRO A 239 -4.61 -15.23 11.69
C PRO A 239 -5.41 -13.94 11.49
N LEU A 240 -4.97 -13.11 10.54
CA LEU A 240 -5.72 -11.93 10.15
C LEU A 240 -7.04 -12.32 9.46
N PRO A 241 -8.13 -11.57 9.69
CA PRO A 241 -9.40 -11.81 9.01
C PRO A 241 -9.31 -11.54 7.52
N ASP A 242 -10.01 -12.37 6.74
CA ASP A 242 -10.05 -12.28 5.29
C ASP A 242 -11.22 -11.40 4.80
N PHE A 243 -10.92 -10.23 4.23
CA PHE A 243 -11.93 -9.31 3.69
C PHE A 243 -11.85 -9.18 2.17
N ALA A 244 -12.99 -9.08 1.49
CA ALA A 244 -13.02 -8.79 0.07
C ALA A 244 -12.42 -7.39 -0.22
N LEU A 245 -11.67 -7.28 -1.32
CA LEU A 245 -11.10 -6.02 -1.78
C LEU A 245 -12.21 -5.11 -2.30
N ALA A 246 -12.39 -3.95 -1.67
CA ALA A 246 -13.48 -3.03 -2.01
C ALA A 246 -13.13 -2.11 -3.19
N LEU A 247 -11.86 -1.65 -3.27
CA LEU A 247 -11.42 -0.79 -4.37
C LEU A 247 -11.12 -1.61 -5.61
N LYS A 248 -11.52 -1.05 -6.75
CA LYS A 248 -11.23 -1.59 -8.08
C LYS A 248 -10.62 -0.48 -8.94
N PRO A 249 -9.85 -0.84 -9.97
CA PRO A 249 -9.45 0.12 -10.99
C PRO A 249 -10.69 0.84 -11.56
N ASP A 250 -10.57 2.13 -11.85
CA ASP A 250 -11.62 2.83 -12.59
C ASP A 250 -11.72 2.25 -14.00
N ASP A 251 -12.94 2.17 -14.53
CA ASP A 251 -13.15 1.75 -15.91
C ASP A 251 -12.47 2.74 -16.86
N TYR A 252 -11.59 2.22 -17.72
CA TYR A 252 -10.92 3.00 -18.74
C TYR A 252 -10.98 2.29 -20.08
N HIS A 253 -11.37 3.06 -21.11
CA HIS A 253 -11.37 2.62 -22.49
C HIS A 253 -10.42 3.50 -23.30
N LEU A 254 -9.69 2.86 -24.21
CA LEU A 254 -8.87 3.58 -25.18
C LEU A 254 -9.78 4.50 -26.02
N PRO A 255 -9.30 5.71 -26.38
CA PRO A 255 -10.05 6.58 -27.28
C PRO A 255 -10.22 5.91 -28.65
N SER A 256 -11.30 6.25 -29.35
CA SER A 256 -11.47 5.89 -30.75
C SER A 256 -10.34 6.45 -31.60
N VAL A 257 -9.98 5.75 -32.67
CA VAL A 257 -9.03 6.26 -33.66
C VAL A 257 -9.54 7.60 -34.20
N ASP A 258 -8.67 8.60 -34.19
CA ASP A 258 -9.03 9.94 -34.66
C ASP A 258 -9.26 9.92 -36.17
N ALA A 259 -10.29 10.63 -36.64
CA ALA A 259 -10.68 10.65 -38.05
C ALA A 259 -9.55 11.12 -38.98
N SER A 260 -8.60 11.92 -38.48
CA SER A 260 -7.40 12.35 -39.22
C SER A 260 -6.55 11.19 -39.74
N TRP A 261 -6.60 10.01 -39.11
CA TRP A 261 -5.82 8.83 -39.50
C TRP A 261 -6.48 8.01 -40.61
N ASN A 262 -7.72 8.32 -41.00
CA ASN A 262 -8.46 7.60 -42.04
C ASN A 262 -8.21 8.13 -43.47
N HIS A 263 -7.44 9.22 -43.62
CA HIS A 263 -7.28 9.92 -44.91
C HIS A 263 -6.09 9.46 -45.78
N GLU A 264 -5.23 8.56 -45.29
CA GLU A 264 -4.04 8.11 -46.04
C GLU A 264 -4.21 6.78 -46.78
N THR A 265 -5.34 6.08 -46.65
CA THR A 265 -5.54 4.73 -47.22
C THR A 265 -6.13 4.70 -48.65
N THR A 266 -6.35 5.84 -49.31
CA THR A 266 -7.01 5.90 -50.64
C THR A 266 -6.12 6.25 -51.84
N ASN A 267 -4.78 6.31 -51.70
CA ASN A 267 -3.89 6.55 -52.85
C ASN A 267 -2.83 5.45 -53.00
N HIS A 268 -3.23 4.29 -53.52
CA HIS A 268 -2.34 3.33 -54.20
C HIS A 268 -3.05 2.70 -55.39
#